data_AF-A0A2S6CEZ4-F1
#
_entry.id   AF-A0A2S6CEZ4-F1
#
_cell.length_a   1.000
_cell.length_b   1.000
_cell.length_c   1.000
_cell.angle_alpha   90.00
_cell.angle_beta   90.00
_cell.angle_gamma   90.00
#
_symmetry.space_group_name_H-M   'P 1'
#
loop_
_entity.id
_entity.type
_entity.pdbx_description
1 polymer ?
#
loop_
_entity_poly.entity_id
_entity_poly.type
_entity_poly.pdbx_seq_one_letter_code
_entity_poly.pdbx_strand_id
1 'polypeptide(L)'
;MVLFTKAINSRDLSPASPIWEFLGPGGIVNGDGFLQDGPEKTINVPEFLAMLRMIVDTYPEYAIHLQDMTTTLDAKGTRAVIHSNLDSHGMPKGVIKRIVTITT
;
A
#
# COMPACT_ATOMS: atom_id res chain seq x y z
N MET A 1 -1.45 -5.99 -6.63
CA MET A 1 -2.25 -5.77 -5.40
C MET A 1 -2.49 -7.03 -4.58
N VAL A 2 -2.99 -8.14 -5.16
CA VAL A 2 -3.27 -9.39 -4.41
C VAL A 2 -2.10 -9.91 -3.58
N LEU A 3 -0.88 -9.90 -4.13
CA LEU A 3 0.33 -10.33 -3.42
C LEU A 3 0.68 -9.38 -2.26
N PHE A 4 0.53 -8.07 -2.45
CA PHE A 4 0.78 -7.07 -1.41
C PHE A 4 -0.19 -7.20 -0.23
N THR A 5 -1.49 -7.37 -0.49
CA THR A 5 -2.48 -7.59 0.59
C THR A 5 -2.19 -8.88 1.36
N LYS A 6 -1.76 -9.94 0.65
CA LYS A 6 -1.36 -11.21 1.29
C LYS A 6 -0.15 -11.02 2.20
N ALA A 7 0.90 -10.34 1.73
CA ALA A 7 2.11 -10.09 2.52
C ALA A 7 1.82 -9.28 3.79
N ILE A 8 0.99 -8.24 3.69
CA ILE A 8 0.58 -7.45 4.86
C ILE A 8 -0.16 -8.32 5.87
N ASN A 9 -1.14 -9.11 5.42
CA ASN A 9 -1.94 -9.97 6.31
C ASN A 9 -1.11 -11.11 6.92
N SER A 10 -0.11 -11.64 6.22
CA SER A 10 0.80 -12.68 6.72
C SER A 10 2.01 -12.13 7.47
N ARG A 11 2.09 -10.81 7.68
CA ARG A 11 3.22 -10.11 8.31
C ARG A 11 4.57 -10.34 7.61
N ASP A 12 4.53 -10.64 6.31
CA ASP A 12 5.72 -10.73 5.49
C ASP A 12 6.17 -9.32 5.07
N LEU A 13 6.74 -8.59 6.04
CA LEU A 13 7.18 -7.20 5.88
C LEU A 13 8.72 -7.11 5.82
N SER A 14 9.40 -8.19 5.41
CA SER A 14 10.85 -8.20 5.25
C SER A 14 11.23 -7.59 3.89
N PRO A 15 12.14 -6.61 3.82
CA PRO A 15 12.65 -6.09 2.55
C PRO A 15 13.30 -7.16 1.66
N ALA A 16 13.74 -8.28 2.25
CA ALA A 16 14.32 -9.42 1.54
C ALA A 16 13.26 -10.39 0.98
N SER A 17 11.97 -10.19 1.25
CA SER A 17 10.92 -11.04 0.69
C SER A 17 10.70 -10.73 -0.79
N PRO A 18 10.59 -11.74 -1.68
CA PRO A 18 10.38 -11.54 -3.11
C PRO A 18 9.14 -10.71 -3.46
N ILE A 19 8.16 -10.62 -2.55
CA ILE A 19 6.94 -9.84 -2.78
C ILE A 19 7.23 -8.34 -2.93
N TRP A 20 8.34 -7.87 -2.37
CA TRP A 20 8.71 -6.45 -2.40
C TRP A 20 9.64 -6.10 -3.57
N GLU A 21 10.18 -7.09 -4.29
CA GLU A 21 11.02 -6.87 -5.48
C GLU A 21 10.25 -6.22 -6.64
N PHE A 22 8.92 -6.36 -6.65
CA PHE A 22 8.05 -5.69 -7.63
C PHE A 22 7.92 -4.19 -7.41
N LEU A 23 8.36 -3.67 -6.26
CA LEU A 23 8.46 -2.24 -6.02
C LEU A 23 9.82 -1.77 -6.55
N GLY A 24 9.78 -0.97 -7.61
CA GLY A 24 11.00 -0.36 -8.15
C GLY A 24 11.75 0.46 -7.08
N PRO A 25 13.06 0.68 -7.23
CA PRO A 25 13.87 1.46 -6.30
C PRO A 25 13.40 2.92 -6.12
N GLY A 26 12.52 3.40 -7.02
CA GLY A 26 11.80 4.67 -6.92
C GLY A 26 10.28 4.51 -6.81
N GLY A 27 9.78 3.36 -6.36
CA GLY A 27 8.36 3.08 -6.20
C GLY A 27 7.69 4.14 -5.33
N ILE A 28 6.92 5.02 -5.96
CA ILE A 28 6.28 6.15 -5.31
C ILE A 28 5.01 5.66 -4.63
N VAL A 29 5.00 5.64 -3.30
CA VAL A 29 3.75 5.50 -2.55
C VAL A 29 3.22 6.89 -2.28
N ASN A 30 2.30 7.37 -3.13
CA ASN A 30 1.57 8.60 -2.85
C ASN A 30 0.53 8.32 -1.76
N GLY A 31 0.90 8.69 -0.54
CA GLY A 31 0.07 8.52 0.64
C GLY A 31 -0.97 9.62 0.79
N ASP A 32 -1.87 9.80 -0.17
CA ASP A 32 -2.97 10.75 -0.03
C ASP A 32 -3.94 10.23 1.04
N GLY A 33 -3.72 10.61 2.30
CA GLY A 33 -4.46 10.14 3.48
C GLY A 33 -3.63 9.64 4.67
N PHE A 34 -2.30 9.57 4.59
CA PHE A 34 -1.46 9.28 5.79
C PHE A 34 -1.15 10.52 6.62
N LEU A 35 -1.13 11.67 5.96
CA LEU A 35 -1.04 12.98 6.56
C LEU A 35 -2.36 13.67 6.23
N GLN A 36 -3.29 13.73 7.19
CA GLN A 36 -4.32 14.77 7.13
C GLN A 36 -3.55 16.09 7.01
N ASP A 37 -3.63 16.73 5.84
CA ASP A 37 -3.08 18.05 5.53
C ASP A 37 -1.56 18.17 5.25
N GLY A 38 -0.88 17.11 4.79
CA GLY A 38 0.53 17.15 4.37
C GLY A 38 0.72 17.12 2.84
N PRO A 39 1.81 17.71 2.29
CA PRO A 39 2.13 17.56 0.87
C PRO A 39 2.37 16.08 0.53
N GLU A 40 2.05 15.70 -0.71
CA GLU A 40 2.39 14.38 -1.25
C GLU A 40 3.85 14.06 -0.93
N LYS A 41 4.08 12.98 -0.16
CA LYS A 41 5.42 12.54 0.20
C LYS A 41 5.72 11.24 -0.52
N THR A 42 6.71 11.28 -1.40
CA THR A 42 7.36 10.08 -1.91
C THR A 42 8.12 9.42 -0.76
N ILE A 43 7.75 8.19 -0.42
CA ILE A 43 8.50 7.34 0.52
C ILE A 43 9.11 6.16 -0.22
N ASN A 44 10.29 5.73 0.19
CA ASN A 44 10.96 4.55 -0.39
C ASN A 44 10.41 3.24 0.20
N VAL A 45 10.77 2.10 -0.41
CA VAL A 45 10.30 0.77 0.03
C VAL A 45 10.62 0.49 1.51
N PRO A 46 11.86 0.73 2.02
CA PRO A 46 12.15 0.59 3.45
C PRO A 46 11.25 1.41 4.37
N GLU A 47 11.01 2.68 4.05
CA GLU A 47 10.13 3.57 4.83
C GLU A 47 8.68 3.08 4.82
N PHE A 48 8.20 2.62 3.66
CA PHE A 48 6.86 2.03 3.53
C PHE A 48 6.71 0.77 4.38
N LEU A 49 7.70 -0.12 4.37
CA LEU A 49 7.70 -1.33 5.20
C LEU A 49 7.79 -1.01 6.69
N ALA A 50 8.60 -0.02 7.09
CA ALA A 50 8.67 0.43 8.48
C ALA A 50 7.32 0.98 8.97
N MET A 51 6.62 1.73 8.12
CA MET A 51 5.27 2.22 8.43
C MET A 51 4.26 1.06 8.56
N LEU A 52 4.29 0.08 7.66
CA LEU A 52 3.43 -1.11 7.77
C LEU A 52 3.71 -1.90 9.05
N ARG A 53 4.98 -2.04 9.45
CA ARG A 53 5.37 -2.68 10.73
C ARG A 53 4.76 -1.95 11.92
N MET A 54 4.94 -0.64 11.99
CA MET A 54 4.33 0.18 13.05
C MET A 54 2.82 -0.06 13.16
N ILE A 55 2.11 -0.11 12.01
CA ILE A 55 0.67 -0.34 11.98
C ILE A 55 0.30 -1.72 12.54
N VAL A 56 0.95 -2.79 12.07
CA VAL A 56 0.61 -4.16 12.52
C VAL A 56 1.08 -4.43 13.96
N ASP A 57 2.12 -3.77 14.43
CA ASP A 57 2.59 -3.84 15.82
C ASP A 57 1.61 -3.11 16.75
N THR A 58 1.09 -1.96 16.32
CA THR A 58 0.09 -1.18 17.07
C THR A 58 -1.28 -1.85 17.04
N TYR A 59 -1.64 -2.47 15.92
CA TYR A 59 -2.93 -3.11 15.68
C TYR A 59 -2.72 -4.55 15.21
N PRO A 60 -2.52 -5.52 16.13
CA PRO A 60 -2.21 -6.91 15.77
C PRO A 60 -3.28 -7.59 14.91
N GLU A 61 -4.54 -7.18 15.05
CA GLU A 61 -5.67 -7.66 14.25
C GLU A 61 -5.80 -6.97 12.88
N TYR A 62 -4.88 -6.06 12.53
CA TYR A 62 -4.95 -5.32 11.28
C TYR A 62 -4.92 -6.25 10.06
N ALA A 63 -5.94 -6.16 9.23
CA ALA A 63 -6.05 -6.93 8.00
C ALA A 63 -6.60 -6.06 6.87
N ILE A 64 -6.17 -6.35 5.65
CA ILE A 64 -6.63 -5.67 4.43
C ILE A 64 -7.25 -6.71 3.50
N HIS A 65 -8.44 -6.42 2.99
CA HIS A 65 -9.15 -7.23 2.02
C HIS A 65 -9.33 -6.44 0.74
N LEU A 66 -8.89 -7.01 -0.38
CA LEU A 66 -9.14 -6.44 -1.71
C LEU A 66 -10.57 -6.80 -2.12
N GLN A 67 -11.41 -5.78 -2.30
CA GLN A 67 -12.80 -5.95 -2.73
C GLN A 67 -12.89 -6.04 -4.24
N ASP A 68 -12.32 -5.05 -4.91
CA ASP A 68 -12.25 -5.02 -6.37
C ASP A 68 -10.96 -4.35 -6.84
N MET A 69 -10.63 -4.61 -8.10
CA MET A 69 -9.48 -4.02 -8.76
C MET A 69 -9.77 -3.85 -10.24
N THR A 70 -9.43 -2.69 -10.77
CA THR A 70 -9.44 -2.40 -12.20
C THR A 70 -8.05 -1.92 -12.61
N THR A 71 -7.55 -2.45 -13.72
CA THR A 71 -6.30 -1.97 -14.32
C THR A 71 -6.60 -1.34 -15.65
N THR A 72 -6.11 -0.13 -15.87
CA THR A 72 -6.14 0.55 -17.16
C THR A 72 -4.72 0.81 -17.63
N LEU A 73 -4.50 0.75 -18.95
CA LEU A 73 -3.23 1.17 -19.54
C LEU A 73 -3.40 2.58 -20.10
N ASP A 74 -2.32 3.38 -20.08
CA ASP A 74 -2.29 4.61 -20.86
C ASP A 74 -2.41 4.30 -22.36
N ALA A 75 -2.77 5.31 -23.16
CA ALA A 75 -2.97 5.14 -24.61
C ALA A 75 -1.73 4.63 -25.35
N LYS A 76 -0.54 4.73 -24.74
CA LYS A 76 0.74 4.29 -25.32
C LYS A 76 1.19 2.91 -24.82
N GLY A 77 0.45 2.30 -23.89
CA GLY A 77 0.84 1.04 -23.23
C GLY A 77 2.10 1.16 -22.35
N THR A 78 2.53 2.37 -22.02
CA THR A 78 3.76 2.62 -21.26
C THR A 78 3.56 2.66 -19.76
N ARG A 79 2.31 2.83 -19.31
CA ARG A 79 1.96 2.91 -17.88
C ARG A 79 0.68 2.15 -17.61
N ALA A 80 0.62 1.50 -16.45
CA ALA A 80 -0.58 0.90 -15.92
C ALA A 80 -1.08 1.70 -14.71
N VAL A 81 -2.38 2.01 -14.70
CA VAL A 81 -3.06 2.58 -13.53
C VAL A 81 -3.90 1.49 -12.91
N ILE A 82 -3.64 1.20 -11.63
CA ILE A 82 -4.40 0.23 -10.86
C ILE A 82 -5.31 1.00 -9.90
N HIS A 83 -6.62 0.84 -10.08
CA HIS A 83 -7.63 1.27 -9.13
C HIS A 83 -8.00 0.06 -8.28
N SER A 84 -7.98 0.18 -6.96
CA SER A 84 -8.33 -0.92 -6.05
C SER A 84 -9.17 -0.40 -4.90
N ASN A 85 -10.29 -1.08 -4.63
CA ASN A 85 -11.07 -0.87 -3.43
C ASN A 85 -10.62 -1.87 -2.36
N LEU A 86 -10.23 -1.35 -1.19
CA LEU A 86 -9.67 -2.11 -0.08
C LEU A 86 -10.51 -1.88 1.17
N ASP A 87 -10.89 -2.96 1.86
CA ASP A 87 -11.43 -2.89 3.20
C ASP A 87 -10.33 -3.17 4.22
N SER A 88 -10.28 -2.37 5.28
CA SER A 88 -9.35 -2.58 6.39
C SER A 88 -10.10 -2.88 7.68
N HIS A 89 -9.65 -3.92 8.39
CA HIS A 89 -10.16 -4.32 9.70
C HIS A 89 -9.06 -4.20 10.76
N GLY A 90 -9.45 -4.27 12.04
CA GLY A 90 -8.52 -4.26 13.17
C GLY A 90 -7.99 -2.88 13.57
N MET A 91 -8.39 -1.80 12.86
CA MET A 91 -8.14 -0.42 13.32
C MET A 91 -9.25 0.08 14.25
N PRO A 92 -8.96 1.00 15.19
CA PRO A 92 -9.96 1.62 16.04
C PRO A 92 -11.04 2.33 15.23
N LYS A 93 -12.28 2.34 15.75
CA LYS A 93 -13.37 3.10 15.15
C LYS A 93 -12.97 4.58 15.02
N GLY A 94 -13.12 5.14 13.83
CA GLY A 94 -12.81 6.54 13.51
C GLY A 94 -11.52 6.76 12.71
N VAL A 95 -10.69 5.73 12.52
CA VAL A 95 -9.51 5.82 11.64
C VAL A 95 -9.93 5.58 10.18
N ILE A 96 -9.83 6.60 9.33
CA ILE A 96 -10.02 6.49 7.88
C ILE A 96 -8.65 6.45 7.22
N LYS A 97 -8.35 5.38 6.49
CA LYS A 97 -7.12 5.25 5.70
C LYS A 97 -7.47 5.37 4.21
N ARG A 98 -7.05 6.46 3.57
CA ARG A 98 -7.07 6.60 2.11
C ARG A 98 -5.64 6.39 1.61
N ILE A 99 -5.46 5.56 0.58
CA ILE A 99 -4.17 5.32 -0.08
C ILE A 99 -4.42 5.37 -1.59
N VAL A 100 -3.66 6.19 -2.29
CA VAL A 100 -3.69 6.27 -3.76
C VAL A 100 -2.30 5.92 -4.28
N THR A 101 -2.07 4.65 -4.59
CA THR A 101 -0.78 4.23 -5.13
C THR A 101 -0.76 4.36 -6.65
N ILE A 102 0.07 5.27 -7.17
CA ILE A 102 0.37 5.38 -8.60
C ILE A 102 1.78 4.84 -8.81
N THR A 103 1.90 3.69 -9.46
CA THR A 103 3.19 3.11 -9.84
C THR A 103 3.47 3.47 -11.30
N THR A 104 4.57 4.19 -11.56
CA THR A 104 5.04 4.57 -12.90
C THR A 104 6.14 3.67 -13.39
#